data_AF-A0A060YMD4-F1
#
_entry.id   AF-A0A060YMD4-F1
#
_cell.length_a   1.000
_cell.length_b   1.000
_cell.length_c   1.000
_cell.angle_alpha   90.00
_cell.angle_beta   90.00
_cell.angle_gamma   90.00
#
_symmetry.space_group_name_H-M   'P 1'
#
loop_
_entity.id
_entity.type
_entity.pdbx_description
1 polymer ?
#
loop_
_entity_poly.entity_id
_entity_poly.type
_entity_poly.pdbx_seq_one_letter_code
_entity_poly.pdbx_strand_id
1 'polypeptide(L)'
;MASSFRKKYVLADSGLGGAWQLLCSWDFSVTNEKAVRQRKNNLRIQLKESLSEKIQVALLPLTERLKHYGVFLGTWLLSTGMALGCGASVYFLCQYDTWSSDKASGSLLEEAATLLLPFVVSLINLVVPLFYSLFKKIEHYSNPRMQVYAIIVRNVILKMSILGILCYYWMKDVANTFSCWESIVGQALYRLVIMDFLFIMLGSFFGEFLSNVIGTKCIQSLGVPEFDVARNVLDLIYAQTLAWIGIYFSPLLPVIQIIKFFILFYLKKVTCSVWFFYLKKVTCSVWFFYLKKVTCS
;
A
#
# COMPACT_ATOMS: atom_id res chain seq x y z
N MET A 1 4.68 2.74 35.31
CA MET A 1 5.08 3.95 34.56
C MET A 1 6.26 3.76 33.59
N ALA A 2 7.14 2.76 33.76
CA ALA A 2 8.33 2.56 32.91
C ALA A 2 8.06 2.09 31.45
N SER A 3 6.93 1.44 31.17
CA SER A 3 6.58 0.97 29.81
C SER A 3 6.17 2.11 28.87
N SER A 4 5.62 3.20 29.41
CA SER A 4 5.18 4.36 28.62
C SER A 4 6.36 5.25 28.20
N PHE A 5 7.38 5.38 29.06
CA PHE A 5 8.62 6.10 28.75
C PHE A 5 9.43 5.41 27.66
N ARG A 6 9.52 4.07 27.70
CA ARG A 6 10.21 3.26 26.68
C ARG A 6 9.55 3.37 25.30
N LYS A 7 8.23 3.59 25.23
CA LYS A 7 7.52 3.79 23.95
C LYS A 7 7.70 5.18 23.34
N LYS A 8 7.94 6.22 24.16
CA LYS A 8 8.05 7.61 23.66
C LYS A 8 9.48 8.01 23.23
N TYR A 9 10.52 7.44 23.83
CA TYR A 9 11.91 7.85 23.55
C TYR A 9 12.71 6.86 22.66
N VAL A 10 12.24 5.62 22.47
CA VAL A 10 12.96 4.61 21.65
C VAL A 10 12.59 4.66 20.17
N LEU A 11 11.79 5.64 19.73
CA LEU A 11 11.50 5.86 18.31
C LEU A 11 12.58 6.70 17.59
N ALA A 12 13.83 6.65 18.05
CA ALA A 12 14.98 7.07 17.27
C ALA A 12 15.39 5.94 16.32
N ASP A 13 14.62 5.81 15.24
CA ASP A 13 15.05 5.33 13.94
C ASP A 13 16.01 4.10 13.93
N SER A 14 15.46 2.91 14.11
CA SER A 14 16.13 1.59 14.05
C SER A 14 16.64 1.16 12.65
N GLY A 15 17.27 2.07 11.90
CA GLY A 15 17.59 1.82 10.49
C GLY A 15 18.36 2.92 9.79
N LEU A 16 18.73 3.99 10.49
CA LEU A 16 19.82 4.86 10.08
C LEU A 16 21.03 4.62 10.99
N GLY A 17 21.56 3.39 10.95
CA GLY A 17 22.80 3.04 11.63
C GLY A 17 23.98 3.77 10.98
N GLY A 18 24.36 4.90 11.58
CA GLY A 18 25.42 5.78 11.08
C GLY A 18 25.87 6.84 12.08
N ALA A 19 26.92 7.58 11.70
CA ALA A 19 27.54 8.65 12.49
C ALA A 19 26.55 9.71 13.00
N TRP A 20 25.45 9.94 12.26
CA TRP A 20 24.36 10.83 12.65
C TRP A 20 23.69 10.42 13.98
N GLN A 21 23.51 9.12 14.22
CA GLN A 21 22.94 8.61 15.45
C GLN A 21 23.90 8.84 16.64
N LEU A 22 25.21 8.82 16.39
CA LEU A 22 26.25 9.16 17.36
C LEU A 22 26.24 10.66 17.71
N LEU A 23 26.04 11.52 16.71
CA LEU A 23 26.00 12.97 16.88
C LEU A 23 24.69 13.47 17.52
N CYS A 24 23.55 12.83 17.22
CA CYS A 24 22.23 13.29 17.66
C CYS A 24 21.63 12.53 18.85
N SER A 25 22.25 11.46 19.33
CA SER A 25 21.74 10.69 20.49
C SER A 25 22.23 11.19 21.84
N TRP A 26 23.23 12.09 21.85
CA TRP A 26 23.78 12.62 23.08
C TRP A 26 22.88 13.69 23.67
N ASP A 27 22.37 13.41 24.87
CA ASP A 27 21.56 14.33 25.64
C ASP A 27 22.44 14.92 26.73
N PHE A 28 22.80 16.20 26.57
CA PHE A 28 23.65 16.94 27.51
C PHE A 28 22.96 17.24 28.84
N SER A 29 21.66 16.96 28.99
CA SER A 29 20.92 17.17 30.25
C SER A 29 21.12 16.06 31.29
N VAL A 30 21.79 14.96 30.93
CA VAL A 30 22.01 13.84 31.86
C VAL A 30 23.28 14.07 32.70
N THR A 31 23.09 14.54 33.93
CA THR A 31 24.19 14.85 34.87
C THR A 31 24.60 13.67 35.78
N ASN A 32 23.82 12.59 35.83
CA ASN A 32 24.09 11.44 36.71
C ASN A 32 25.12 10.49 36.09
N GLU A 33 26.30 10.35 36.71
CA GLU A 33 27.41 9.53 36.21
C GLU A 33 27.04 8.07 35.90
N LYS A 34 26.20 7.44 36.74
CA LYS A 34 25.79 6.04 36.54
C LYS A 34 24.94 5.91 35.28
N ALA A 35 24.04 6.86 35.04
CA ALA A 35 23.19 6.90 33.86
C ALA A 35 24.01 7.20 32.59
N VAL A 36 25.00 8.10 32.66
CA VAL A 36 25.93 8.38 31.55
C VAL A 36 26.73 7.13 31.19
N ARG A 37 27.27 6.41 32.18
CA ARG A 37 28.03 5.17 31.96
C ARG A 37 27.17 4.08 31.33
N GLN A 38 25.94 3.91 31.79
CA GLN A 38 24.98 2.96 31.21
C GLN A 38 24.65 3.31 29.75
N ARG A 39 24.39 4.59 29.45
CA ARG A 39 24.04 5.06 28.09
C ARG A 39 25.20 4.91 27.12
N LYS A 40 26.43 5.21 27.56
CA LYS A 40 27.67 4.96 26.79
C LYS A 40 27.84 3.47 26.46
N ASN A 41 27.61 2.59 27.43
CA ASN A 41 27.72 1.14 27.21
C ASN A 41 26.65 0.63 26.25
N ASN A 42 25.40 1.07 26.39
CA ASN A 42 24.33 0.71 25.45
C ASN A 42 24.64 1.18 24.03
N LEU A 43 25.10 2.43 23.85
CA LEU A 43 25.46 2.96 22.53
C LEU A 43 26.63 2.16 21.90
N ARG A 44 27.63 1.81 22.71
CA ARG A 44 28.77 0.97 22.29
C ARG A 44 28.31 -0.40 21.81
N ILE A 45 27.38 -1.02 22.53
CA ILE A 45 26.84 -2.34 22.16
C ILE A 45 26.06 -2.24 20.85
N GLN A 46 25.14 -1.27 20.71
CA GLN A 46 24.36 -1.07 19.49
C GLN A 46 25.24 -0.80 18.25
N LEU A 47 26.28 0.03 18.40
CA LEU A 47 27.25 0.28 17.32
C LEU A 47 28.03 -0.99 16.97
N LYS A 48 28.48 -1.75 17.96
CA LYS A 48 29.21 -3.00 17.74
C LYS A 48 28.34 -4.03 17.01
N GLU A 49 27.07 -4.16 17.40
CA GLU A 49 26.09 -5.03 16.74
C GLU A 49 25.87 -4.60 15.28
N SER A 50 25.58 -3.31 15.04
CA SER A 50 25.38 -2.78 13.68
C SER A 50 26.62 -2.93 12.78
N LEU A 51 27.82 -2.75 13.34
CA LEU A 51 29.07 -2.95 12.59
C LEU A 51 29.31 -4.44 12.31
N SER A 52 29.05 -5.30 13.30
CA SER A 52 29.18 -6.75 13.17
C SER A 52 28.24 -7.31 12.12
N GLU A 53 26.98 -6.85 12.06
CA GLU A 53 26.04 -7.22 11.01
C GLU A 53 26.55 -6.83 9.62
N LYS A 54 27.06 -5.60 9.44
CA LYS A 54 27.63 -5.16 8.15
C LYS A 54 28.86 -5.97 7.74
N ILE A 55 29.75 -6.28 8.69
CA ILE A 55 30.95 -7.08 8.45
C ILE A 55 30.58 -8.53 8.10
N GLN A 56 29.61 -9.13 8.80
CA GLN A 56 29.13 -10.46 8.48
C GLN A 56 28.51 -10.54 7.08
N VAL A 57 27.71 -9.53 6.68
CA VAL A 57 27.17 -9.43 5.32
C VAL A 57 28.27 -9.20 4.27
N ALA A 58 29.37 -8.53 4.63
CA ALA A 58 30.55 -8.35 3.77
C ALA A 58 31.36 -9.64 3.56
N LEU A 59 31.33 -10.54 4.54
CA LEU A 59 32.05 -11.81 4.51
C LEU A 59 31.30 -12.93 3.76
N LEU A 60 30.06 -12.70 3.33
CA LEU A 60 29.29 -13.67 2.54
C LEU A 60 29.93 -13.89 1.15
N PRO A 61 29.98 -15.15 0.67
CA PRO A 61 30.53 -15.49 -0.64
C PRO A 61 29.79 -14.75 -1.76
N LEU A 62 30.55 -14.29 -2.78
CA LEU A 62 30.04 -13.50 -3.90
C LEU A 62 28.88 -14.17 -4.65
N THR A 63 28.84 -15.51 -4.69
CA THR A 63 27.78 -16.31 -5.30
C THR A 63 26.44 -16.17 -4.60
N GLU A 64 26.41 -16.14 -3.26
CA GLU A 64 25.16 -15.91 -2.52
C GLU A 64 24.67 -14.47 -2.65
N ARG A 65 25.60 -13.51 -2.73
CA ARG A 65 25.28 -12.12 -3.01
C ARG A 65 24.67 -11.96 -4.40
N LEU A 66 25.27 -12.56 -5.42
CA LEU A 66 24.73 -12.57 -6.79
C LEU A 66 23.35 -13.22 -6.87
N LYS A 67 23.12 -14.32 -6.15
CA LYS A 67 21.79 -14.95 -6.06
C LYS A 67 20.75 -14.01 -5.44
N HIS A 68 21.08 -13.34 -4.33
CA HIS A 68 20.19 -12.35 -3.71
C HIS A 68 19.88 -11.18 -4.65
N TYR A 69 20.91 -10.58 -5.24
CA TYR A 69 20.74 -9.51 -6.22
C TYR A 69 19.94 -9.96 -7.44
N GLY A 70 20.11 -11.20 -7.92
CA GLY A 70 19.35 -11.78 -9.01
C GLY A 70 17.85 -11.91 -8.68
N VAL A 71 17.50 -12.36 -7.46
CA VAL A 71 16.10 -12.42 -7.00
C VAL A 71 15.48 -11.02 -6.93
N PHE A 72 16.19 -10.04 -6.39
CA PHE A 72 15.72 -8.65 -6.36
C PHE A 72 15.55 -8.08 -7.77
N LEU A 73 16.53 -8.28 -8.66
CA LEU A 73 16.45 -7.79 -10.03
C LEU A 73 15.28 -8.45 -10.77
N GLY A 74 15.13 -9.77 -10.67
CA GLY A 74 14.06 -10.51 -11.32
C GLY A 74 12.66 -10.08 -10.86
N THR A 75 12.47 -9.87 -9.56
CA THR A 75 11.19 -9.40 -9.00
C THR A 75 10.88 -7.95 -9.37
N TRP A 76 11.89 -7.06 -9.40
CA TRP A 76 11.71 -5.70 -9.92
C TRP A 76 11.37 -5.68 -11.41
N LEU A 77 12.07 -6.48 -12.22
CA LEU A 77 11.76 -6.61 -13.65
C LEU A 77 10.34 -7.16 -13.86
N LEU A 78 9.93 -8.17 -13.11
CA LEU A 78 8.59 -8.74 -13.18
C LEU A 78 7.52 -7.72 -12.74
N SER A 79 7.79 -6.96 -11.67
CA SER A 79 6.92 -5.88 -11.20
C SER A 79 6.71 -4.79 -12.25
N THR A 80 7.81 -4.31 -12.84
CA THR A 80 7.78 -3.29 -13.89
C THR A 80 7.13 -3.83 -15.16
N GLY A 81 7.41 -5.09 -15.52
CA GLY A 81 6.76 -5.78 -16.63
C GLY A 81 5.24 -5.88 -16.46
N MET A 82 4.76 -6.20 -15.25
CA MET A 82 3.33 -6.16 -14.95
C MET A 82 2.74 -4.76 -15.07
N ALA A 83 3.43 -3.73 -14.57
CA ALA A 83 2.95 -2.34 -14.68
C ALA A 83 2.86 -1.86 -16.13
N LEU A 84 3.85 -2.21 -16.95
CA LEU A 84 3.85 -1.94 -18.39
C LEU A 84 2.77 -2.74 -19.12
N GLY A 85 2.60 -4.03 -18.78
CA GLY A 85 1.56 -4.88 -19.35
C GLY A 85 0.15 -4.38 -19.02
N CYS A 86 -0.09 -3.95 -17.78
CA CYS A 86 -1.35 -3.33 -17.37
C CYS A 86 -1.58 -2.02 -18.14
N GLY A 87 -0.55 -1.19 -18.28
CA GLY A 87 -0.63 0.03 -19.08
C GLY A 87 -0.98 -0.25 -20.54
N ALA A 88 -0.28 -1.18 -21.19
CA ALA A 88 -0.56 -1.59 -22.56
C ALA A 88 -1.98 -2.16 -22.69
N SER A 89 -2.43 -2.98 -21.73
CA SER A 89 -3.79 -3.52 -21.72
C SER A 89 -4.85 -2.42 -21.64
N VAL A 90 -4.66 -1.41 -20.78
CA VAL A 90 -5.56 -0.25 -20.69
C VAL A 90 -5.53 0.56 -21.98
N TYR A 91 -4.36 0.76 -22.59
CA TYR A 91 -4.24 1.45 -23.88
C TYR A 91 -5.03 0.76 -25.00
N PHE A 92 -4.91 -0.57 -25.14
CA PHE A 92 -5.70 -1.31 -26.13
C PHE A 92 -7.20 -1.25 -25.83
N LEU A 93 -7.57 -1.26 -24.54
CA LEU A 93 -8.96 -1.11 -24.12
C LEU A 93 -9.52 0.26 -24.51
N CYS A 94 -8.75 1.33 -24.33
CA CYS A 94 -9.12 2.69 -24.73
C CYS A 94 -9.33 2.78 -26.25
N GLN A 95 -8.46 2.14 -27.04
CA GLN A 95 -8.63 2.10 -28.50
C GLN A 95 -9.89 1.34 -28.91
N TYR A 96 -10.20 0.25 -28.21
CA TYR A 96 -11.44 -0.50 -28.42
C TYR A 96 -12.69 0.33 -28.09
N ASP A 97 -12.65 1.13 -27.01
CA ASP A 97 -13.75 1.99 -26.57
C ASP A 97 -14.09 3.07 -27.63
N THR A 98 -13.07 3.72 -28.20
CA THR A 98 -13.24 4.67 -29.31
C THR A 98 -13.83 4.01 -30.54
N TRP A 99 -13.30 2.84 -30.94
CA TRP A 99 -13.78 2.11 -32.11
C TRP A 99 -15.23 1.61 -31.95
N SER A 100 -15.60 1.19 -30.74
CA SER A 100 -16.96 0.75 -30.42
C SER A 100 -17.95 1.92 -30.46
N SER A 101 -17.54 3.10 -29.99
CA SER A 101 -18.38 4.30 -29.99
C SER A 101 -18.75 4.78 -31.39
N ASP A 102 -17.88 4.53 -32.38
CA ASP A 102 -18.08 4.96 -33.77
C ASP A 102 -19.04 4.08 -34.58
N LYS A 103 -19.28 2.83 -34.13
CA LYS A 103 -20.09 1.82 -34.85
C LYS A 103 -21.44 1.49 -34.23
N ALA A 104 -21.71 1.93 -32.99
CA ALA A 104 -22.83 1.42 -32.21
C ALA A 104 -24.14 2.18 -32.51
N SER A 105 -25.16 1.42 -32.93
CA SER A 105 -26.56 1.84 -33.13
C SER A 105 -27.51 0.95 -32.31
N GLY A 106 -27.26 0.79 -31.00
CA GLY A 106 -28.09 -0.02 -30.11
C GLY A 106 -27.81 0.19 -28.61
N SER A 107 -28.86 0.38 -27.81
CA SER A 107 -28.83 1.03 -26.49
C SER A 107 -28.26 0.22 -25.31
N LEU A 108 -28.36 -1.11 -25.30
CA LEU A 108 -27.92 -1.93 -24.15
C LEU A 108 -26.44 -2.31 -24.18
N LEU A 109 -25.87 -2.49 -25.37
CA LEU A 109 -24.45 -2.83 -25.54
C LEU A 109 -23.55 -1.61 -25.25
N GLU A 110 -24.10 -0.41 -25.44
CA GLU A 110 -23.43 0.89 -25.29
C GLU A 110 -23.17 1.25 -23.82
N GLU A 111 -24.14 1.00 -22.93
CA GLU A 111 -23.94 1.19 -21.49
C GLU A 111 -22.90 0.20 -20.93
N ALA A 112 -22.95 -1.05 -21.38
CA ALA A 112 -21.98 -2.07 -20.95
C ALA A 112 -20.55 -1.77 -21.43
N ALA A 113 -20.38 -1.30 -22.68
CA ALA A 113 -19.07 -0.93 -23.23
C ALA A 113 -18.45 0.24 -22.46
N THR A 114 -19.23 1.28 -22.16
CA THR A 114 -18.74 2.49 -21.48
C THR A 114 -18.46 2.30 -19.99
N LEU A 115 -18.92 1.21 -19.37
CA LEU A 115 -18.58 0.79 -18.00
C LEU A 115 -17.40 -0.19 -17.94
N LEU A 116 -17.03 -0.80 -19.08
CA LEU A 116 -15.97 -1.80 -19.14
C LEU A 116 -14.60 -1.20 -18.84
N LEU A 117 -14.28 -0.03 -19.40
CA LEU A 117 -13.02 0.67 -19.13
C LEU A 117 -12.82 1.00 -17.65
N PRO A 118 -13.74 1.73 -16.97
CA PRO A 118 -13.56 2.01 -15.56
C PRO A 118 -13.55 0.74 -14.70
N PHE A 119 -14.34 -0.27 -15.05
CA PHE A 119 -14.31 -1.57 -14.35
C PHE A 119 -12.94 -2.24 -14.41
N VAL A 120 -12.35 -2.37 -15.60
CA VAL A 120 -11.04 -3.04 -15.79
C VAL A 120 -9.94 -2.25 -15.08
N VAL A 121 -9.95 -0.92 -15.17
CA VAL A 121 -8.97 -0.07 -14.47
C VAL A 121 -9.08 -0.25 -12.95
N SER A 122 -10.29 -0.21 -12.39
CA SER A 122 -10.51 -0.42 -10.96
C SER A 122 -10.12 -1.84 -10.51
N LEU A 123 -10.39 -2.85 -11.34
CA LEU A 123 -9.98 -4.23 -11.08
C LEU A 123 -8.46 -4.37 -11.04
N ILE A 124 -7.73 -3.79 -12.00
CA ILE A 124 -6.26 -3.76 -12.02
C ILE A 124 -5.73 -3.08 -10.76
N ASN A 125 -6.30 -1.92 -10.41
CA ASN A 125 -5.94 -1.15 -9.21
C ASN A 125 -6.19 -1.91 -7.91
N LEU A 126 -7.10 -2.89 -7.88
CA LEU A 126 -7.34 -3.75 -6.72
C LEU A 126 -6.41 -4.98 -6.74
N VAL A 127 -6.29 -5.66 -7.88
CA VAL A 127 -5.70 -7.00 -7.99
C VAL A 127 -4.17 -6.97 -8.06
N VAL A 128 -3.57 -6.06 -8.83
CA VAL A 128 -2.10 -6.01 -9.01
C VAL A 128 -1.36 -5.68 -7.70
N PRO A 129 -1.83 -4.75 -6.86
CA PRO A 129 -1.25 -4.55 -5.53
C PRO A 129 -1.24 -5.80 -4.64
N LEU A 130 -2.24 -6.70 -4.80
CA LEU A 130 -2.26 -7.98 -4.09
C LEU A 130 -1.15 -8.90 -4.59
N PHE A 131 -0.90 -8.95 -5.90
CA PHE A 131 0.24 -9.69 -6.45
C PHE A 131 1.59 -9.15 -5.95
N TYR A 132 1.76 -7.82 -5.88
CA TYR A 132 2.96 -7.22 -5.29
C TYR A 132 3.16 -7.60 -3.83
N SER A 133 2.08 -7.82 -3.08
CA SER A 133 2.19 -8.31 -1.70
C SER A 133 2.69 -9.76 -1.61
N LEU A 134 2.48 -10.59 -2.65
CA LEU A 134 3.03 -11.96 -2.71
C LEU A 134 4.55 -11.95 -2.86
N PHE A 135 5.11 -10.94 -3.52
CA PHE A 135 6.56 -10.78 -3.65
C PHE A 135 7.27 -10.57 -2.31
N LYS A 136 6.54 -10.11 -1.28
CA LYS A 136 7.03 -10.08 0.12
C LYS A 136 7.56 -11.44 0.58
N LYS A 137 6.98 -12.55 0.09
CA LYS A 137 7.39 -13.92 0.46
C LYS A 137 8.64 -14.39 -0.29
N ILE A 138 8.92 -13.79 -1.45
CA ILE A 138 10.04 -14.18 -2.32
C ILE A 138 11.27 -13.31 -2.01
N GLU A 139 11.07 -12.01 -1.83
CA GLU A 139 12.12 -11.03 -1.53
C GLU A 139 12.31 -10.87 -0.03
N HIS A 140 13.30 -11.55 0.53
CA HIS A 140 13.68 -11.37 1.93
C HIS A 140 14.54 -10.10 2.09
N TYR A 141 13.91 -9.01 2.48
CA TYR A 141 14.60 -7.76 2.82
C TYR A 141 15.14 -7.82 4.25
N SER A 142 16.43 -7.55 4.44
CA SER A 142 17.06 -7.46 5.77
C SER A 142 16.45 -6.35 6.62
N ASN A 143 16.02 -5.25 5.99
CA ASN A 143 15.38 -4.13 6.66
C ASN A 143 13.88 -4.07 6.33
N PRO A 144 12.98 -4.13 7.34
CA PRO A 144 11.53 -4.12 7.11
C PRO A 144 11.04 -2.80 6.48
N ARG A 145 11.78 -1.70 6.68
CA ARG A 145 11.46 -0.40 6.07
C ARG A 145 11.70 -0.38 4.56
N MET A 146 12.82 -0.94 4.10
CA MET A 146 13.09 -1.06 2.66
C MET A 146 12.01 -1.91 1.97
N GLN A 147 11.51 -2.94 2.65
CA GLN A 147 10.42 -3.77 2.14
C GLN A 147 9.14 -2.96 1.90
N VAL A 148 8.74 -2.13 2.87
CA VAL A 148 7.57 -1.25 2.74
C VAL A 148 7.79 -0.22 1.63
N TYR A 149 8.95 0.42 1.56
CA TYR A 149 9.26 1.37 0.50
C TYR A 149 9.24 0.74 -0.90
N ALA A 150 9.79 -0.47 -1.07
CA ALA A 150 9.77 -1.16 -2.34
C ALA A 150 8.32 -1.46 -2.80
N ILE A 151 7.46 -1.91 -1.89
CA ILE A 151 6.04 -2.12 -2.18
C ILE A 151 5.37 -0.81 -2.60
N ILE A 152 5.58 0.28 -1.85
CA ILE A 152 5.01 1.59 -2.17
C ILE A 152 5.45 2.04 -3.56
N VAL A 153 6.74 2.00 -3.86
CA VAL A 153 7.28 2.45 -5.15
C VAL A 153 6.67 1.66 -6.32
N ARG A 154 6.56 0.34 -6.21
CA ARG A 154 5.93 -0.50 -7.24
C ARG A 154 4.47 -0.13 -7.48
N ASN A 155 3.71 0.11 -6.41
CA ASN A 155 2.31 0.54 -6.52
C ASN A 155 2.18 1.95 -7.10
N VAL A 156 3.09 2.86 -6.75
CA VAL A 156 3.13 4.22 -7.34
C VAL A 156 3.41 4.13 -8.83
N ILE A 157 4.39 3.34 -9.26
CA ILE A 157 4.72 3.16 -10.69
C ILE A 157 3.50 2.63 -11.46
N LEU A 158 2.80 1.62 -10.92
CA LEU A 158 1.57 1.10 -11.53
C LEU A 158 0.48 2.17 -11.68
N LYS A 159 0.18 2.91 -10.61
CA LYS A 159 -0.88 3.92 -10.64
C LYS A 159 -0.53 5.08 -11.57
N MET A 160 0.73 5.50 -11.60
CA MET A 160 1.20 6.55 -12.49
C MET A 160 1.22 6.11 -13.96
N SER A 161 1.53 4.83 -14.25
CA SER A 161 1.47 4.32 -15.63
C SER A 161 0.04 4.29 -16.16
N ILE A 162 -0.91 3.79 -15.37
CA ILE A 162 -2.34 3.76 -15.73
C ILE A 162 -2.89 5.19 -15.90
N LEU A 163 -2.61 6.07 -14.93
CA LEU A 163 -3.05 7.46 -14.98
C LEU A 163 -2.49 8.19 -16.21
N GLY A 164 -1.20 8.00 -16.51
CA GLY A 164 -0.56 8.62 -17.66
C GLY A 164 -1.20 8.20 -19.00
N ILE A 165 -1.54 6.92 -19.14
CA ILE A 165 -2.18 6.40 -20.36
C ILE A 165 -3.61 6.90 -20.51
N LEU A 166 -4.38 6.94 -19.41
CA LEU A 166 -5.74 7.52 -19.42
C LEU A 166 -5.70 9.00 -19.78
N CYS A 167 -4.79 9.78 -19.18
CA CYS A 167 -4.61 11.19 -19.52
C CYS A 167 -4.21 11.38 -20.99
N TYR A 168 -3.31 10.56 -21.51
CA TYR A 168 -2.93 10.60 -22.93
C TYR A 168 -4.15 10.33 -23.84
N TYR A 169 -4.92 9.29 -23.53
CA TYR A 169 -6.13 8.92 -24.27
C TYR A 169 -7.17 10.05 -24.27
N TRP A 170 -7.49 10.62 -23.11
CA TRP A 170 -8.46 11.71 -23.00
C TRP A 170 -8.01 12.98 -23.73
N MET A 171 -6.74 13.36 -23.58
CA MET A 171 -6.22 14.61 -24.15
C MET A 171 -5.92 14.51 -25.64
N LYS A 172 -5.61 13.32 -26.17
CA LYS A 172 -5.21 13.15 -27.57
C LYS A 172 -6.29 12.49 -28.41
N ASP A 173 -6.76 11.30 -28.01
CA ASP A 173 -7.66 10.53 -28.86
C ASP A 173 -9.09 11.08 -28.77
N VAL A 174 -9.59 11.31 -27.55
CA VAL A 174 -10.95 11.84 -27.34
C VAL A 174 -11.08 13.29 -27.82
N ALA A 175 -10.09 14.14 -27.52
CA ALA A 175 -10.11 15.55 -27.90
C ALA A 175 -10.09 15.78 -29.43
N ASN A 176 -9.41 14.92 -30.19
CA ASN A 176 -9.38 15.03 -31.65
C ASN A 176 -10.61 14.41 -32.35
N THR A 177 -11.29 13.48 -31.68
CA THR A 177 -12.41 12.73 -32.28
C THR A 177 -13.76 13.43 -32.07
N PHE A 178 -13.97 14.10 -30.92
CA PHE A 178 -15.27 14.65 -30.54
C PHE A 178 -15.22 16.17 -30.29
N SER A 179 -16.21 16.91 -30.81
CA SER A 179 -16.30 18.37 -30.64
C SER A 179 -16.62 18.82 -29.21
N CYS A 180 -17.26 17.97 -28.40
CA CYS A 180 -17.62 18.23 -26.98
C CYS A 180 -16.84 17.33 -26.00
N TRP A 181 -15.54 17.13 -26.27
CA TRP A 181 -14.69 16.17 -25.55
C TRP A 181 -14.61 16.42 -24.04
N GLU A 182 -14.64 17.67 -23.57
CA GLU A 182 -14.52 18.01 -22.14
C GLU A 182 -15.62 17.34 -21.30
N SER A 183 -16.86 17.36 -21.81
CA SER A 183 -18.00 16.74 -21.13
C SER A 183 -17.92 15.22 -21.14
N ILE A 184 -17.42 14.63 -22.24
CA ILE A 184 -17.22 13.18 -22.36
C ILE A 184 -16.16 12.71 -21.37
N VAL A 185 -15.04 13.43 -21.27
CA VAL A 185 -13.98 13.15 -20.30
C VAL A 185 -14.49 13.28 -18.86
N GLY A 186 -15.30 14.30 -18.57
CA GLY A 186 -15.94 14.47 -17.26
C GLY A 186 -16.86 13.29 -16.89
N GLN A 187 -17.65 12.79 -17.83
CA GLN A 187 -18.50 11.61 -17.61
C GLN A 187 -17.68 10.32 -17.41
N ALA A 188 -16.61 10.12 -18.19
CA ALA A 188 -15.72 8.98 -18.04
C ALA A 188 -15.01 8.99 -16.67
N LEU A 189 -14.49 10.15 -16.25
CA LEU A 189 -13.87 10.33 -14.93
C LEU A 189 -14.85 10.07 -13.78
N TYR A 190 -16.09 10.55 -13.91
CA TYR A 190 -17.15 10.28 -12.93
C TYR A 190 -17.39 8.78 -12.76
N ARG A 191 -17.55 8.04 -13.86
CA ARG A 191 -17.76 6.58 -13.83
C ARG A 191 -16.56 5.85 -13.25
N LEU A 192 -15.35 6.27 -13.59
CA LEU A 192 -14.11 5.72 -13.03
C LEU A 192 -14.03 5.91 -11.51
N VAL A 193 -14.32 7.12 -11.01
CA VAL A 193 -14.24 7.41 -9.57
C VAL A 193 -15.27 6.61 -8.76
N ILE A 194 -16.46 6.39 -9.31
CA ILE A 194 -17.50 5.54 -8.70
C ILE A 194 -17.09 4.07 -8.75
N MET A 195 -16.59 3.57 -9.87
CA MET A 195 -16.12 2.18 -9.95
C MET A 195 -14.97 1.92 -9.00
N ASP A 196 -13.99 2.82 -8.94
CA ASP A 196 -12.90 2.73 -7.98
C ASP A 196 -13.41 2.73 -6.54
N PHE A 197 -14.43 3.54 -6.25
CA PHE A 197 -15.05 3.50 -4.92
C PHE A 197 -15.67 2.14 -4.63
N LEU A 198 -16.45 1.58 -5.54
CA LEU A 198 -17.05 0.26 -5.37
C LEU A 198 -15.99 -0.83 -5.18
N PHE A 199 -14.91 -0.83 -5.96
CA PHE A 199 -13.83 -1.81 -5.81
C PHE A 199 -13.03 -1.63 -4.51
N ILE A 200 -12.77 -0.40 -4.07
CA ILE A 200 -12.13 -0.16 -2.76
C ILE A 200 -13.03 -0.63 -1.61
N MET A 201 -14.34 -0.39 -1.72
CA MET A 201 -15.35 -0.84 -0.77
C MET A 201 -15.40 -2.38 -0.69
N LEU A 202 -15.52 -3.03 -1.84
CA LEU A 202 -15.50 -4.49 -1.96
C LEU A 202 -14.17 -5.06 -1.48
N GLY A 203 -13.05 -4.46 -1.85
CA GLY A 203 -11.72 -4.86 -1.41
C GLY A 203 -11.54 -4.75 0.10
N SER A 204 -12.06 -3.68 0.72
CA SER A 204 -12.02 -3.50 2.18
C SER A 204 -12.92 -4.50 2.90
N PHE A 205 -14.13 -4.76 2.37
CA PHE A 205 -15.07 -5.70 2.98
C PHE A 205 -14.65 -7.16 2.76
N PHE A 206 -14.31 -7.56 1.54
CA PHE A 206 -13.88 -8.92 1.27
C PHE A 206 -12.45 -9.17 1.76
N GLY A 207 -11.50 -8.28 1.48
CA GLY A 207 -10.11 -8.47 1.85
C GLY A 207 -9.89 -8.46 3.36
N GLU A 208 -10.22 -7.34 4.03
CA GLU A 208 -9.92 -7.18 5.46
C GLU A 208 -10.90 -8.00 6.32
N PHE A 209 -12.19 -7.98 6.00
CA PHE A 209 -13.19 -8.67 6.83
C PHE A 209 -13.24 -10.20 6.61
N LEU A 210 -13.13 -10.75 5.38
CA LEU A 210 -12.97 -12.23 5.27
C LEU A 210 -11.63 -12.69 5.86
N SER A 211 -10.53 -11.97 5.65
CA SER A 211 -9.23 -12.37 6.20
C SER A 211 -9.30 -12.49 7.74
N ASN A 212 -10.00 -11.56 8.39
CA ASN A 212 -10.23 -11.61 9.84
C ASN A 212 -11.13 -12.78 10.28
N VAL A 213 -12.21 -13.07 9.55
CA VAL A 213 -13.11 -14.19 9.88
C VAL A 213 -12.43 -15.54 9.62
N ILE A 214 -11.74 -15.69 8.50
CA ILE A 214 -11.11 -16.95 8.09
C ILE A 214 -9.83 -17.24 8.89
N GLY A 215 -9.01 -16.22 9.15
CA GLY A 215 -7.79 -16.35 9.96
C GLY A 215 -8.08 -16.73 11.41
N THR A 216 -9.27 -16.40 11.93
CA THR A 216 -9.65 -16.71 13.31
C THR A 216 -10.43 -18.01 13.46
N LYS A 217 -11.13 -18.48 12.42
CA LYS A 217 -11.96 -19.69 12.47
C LYS A 217 -11.35 -20.91 11.78
N CYS A 218 -10.55 -20.73 10.72
CA CYS A 218 -10.09 -21.85 9.88
C CYS A 218 -8.58 -22.11 9.96
N ILE A 219 -7.72 -21.08 10.01
CA ILE A 219 -6.27 -21.28 9.90
C ILE A 219 -5.50 -20.29 10.80
N GLN A 220 -5.12 -20.73 12.01
CA GLN A 220 -4.28 -19.95 12.94
C GLN A 220 -2.83 -19.73 12.43
N SER A 221 -2.42 -20.45 11.39
CA SER A 221 -1.09 -20.35 10.74
C SER A 221 -0.98 -19.17 9.76
N LEU A 222 -2.11 -18.66 9.25
CA LEU A 222 -2.11 -17.39 8.53
C LEU A 222 -1.95 -16.28 9.56
N GLY A 223 -0.71 -15.83 9.75
CA GLY A 223 -0.36 -14.74 10.66
C GLY A 223 -1.27 -13.51 10.46
N VAL A 224 -1.32 -12.69 11.52
CA VAL A 224 -2.20 -11.52 11.60
C VAL A 224 -2.08 -10.67 10.33
N PRO A 225 -3.18 -10.40 9.60
CA PRO A 225 -3.12 -9.52 8.44
C PRO A 225 -2.60 -8.15 8.92
N GLU A 226 -1.42 -7.75 8.41
CA GLU A 226 -0.87 -6.42 8.68
C GLU A 226 -1.77 -5.38 8.03
N PHE A 227 -2.29 -4.45 8.83
CA PHE A 227 -3.01 -3.28 8.31
C PHE A 227 -2.03 -2.42 7.51
N ASP A 228 -2.09 -2.53 6.18
CA ASP A 228 -1.18 -1.83 5.30
C ASP A 228 -1.64 -0.39 5.09
N VAL A 229 -1.25 0.47 6.03
CA VAL A 229 -1.51 1.91 6.01
C VAL A 229 -1.03 2.52 4.69
N ALA A 230 0.09 2.04 4.15
CA ALA A 230 0.71 2.65 2.99
C ALA A 230 -0.12 2.45 1.70
N ARG A 231 -0.67 1.24 1.48
CA ARG A 231 -1.59 1.00 0.36
C ARG A 231 -2.85 1.86 0.46
N ASN A 232 -3.41 1.91 1.67
CA ASN A 232 -4.60 2.69 1.96
C ASN A 232 -4.41 4.21 1.74
N VAL A 233 -3.24 4.75 2.10
CA VAL A 233 -2.87 6.14 1.84
C VAL A 233 -2.63 6.37 0.35
N LEU A 234 -2.03 5.41 -0.35
CA LEU A 234 -1.78 5.54 -1.78
C LEU A 234 -3.07 5.56 -2.62
N ASP A 235 -4.07 4.76 -2.24
CA ASP A 235 -5.41 4.81 -2.86
C ASP A 235 -6.10 6.15 -2.61
N LEU A 236 -5.89 6.75 -1.43
CA LEU A 236 -6.37 8.10 -1.12
C LEU A 236 -5.71 9.15 -2.01
N ILE A 237 -4.38 9.12 -2.14
CA ILE A 237 -3.61 10.04 -2.99
C ILE A 237 -4.07 9.90 -4.45
N TYR A 238 -4.24 8.66 -4.94
CA TYR A 238 -4.72 8.41 -6.29
C TYR A 238 -6.13 8.99 -6.53
N ALA A 239 -7.04 8.78 -5.60
CA ALA A 239 -8.38 9.34 -5.65
C ALA A 239 -8.35 10.89 -5.68
N GLN A 240 -7.45 11.52 -4.93
CA GLN A 240 -7.23 12.97 -4.97
C GLN A 240 -6.66 13.44 -6.31
N THR A 241 -5.71 12.71 -6.90
CA THR A 241 -5.15 13.06 -8.21
C THR A 241 -6.20 13.01 -9.31
N LEU A 242 -7.09 12.00 -9.32
CA LEU A 242 -8.21 11.93 -10.25
C LEU A 242 -9.19 13.10 -10.05
N ALA A 243 -9.43 13.50 -8.80
CA ALA A 243 -10.29 14.63 -8.48
C ALA A 243 -9.70 15.97 -9.00
N TRP A 244 -8.39 16.16 -8.85
CA TRP A 244 -7.70 17.35 -9.34
C TRP A 244 -7.66 17.42 -10.87
N ILE A 245 -7.54 16.29 -11.55
CA ILE A 245 -7.67 16.25 -13.01
C ILE A 245 -9.11 16.53 -13.43
N GLY A 246 -10.08 15.94 -12.72
CA GLY A 246 -11.49 16.03 -13.07
C GLY A 246 -12.20 17.33 -12.69
N ILE A 247 -11.67 18.14 -11.77
CA ILE A 247 -12.31 19.39 -11.34
C ILE A 247 -12.47 20.40 -12.49
N TYR A 248 -11.56 20.37 -13.46
CA TYR A 248 -11.61 21.23 -14.65
C TYR A 248 -12.77 20.84 -15.58
N PHE A 249 -13.06 19.54 -15.69
CA PHE A 249 -14.06 18.99 -16.61
C PHE A 249 -15.44 18.82 -15.98
N SER A 250 -15.52 18.61 -14.65
CA SER A 250 -16.77 18.41 -13.93
C SER A 250 -16.70 19.02 -12.52
N PRO A 251 -17.35 20.18 -12.28
CA PRO A 251 -17.27 20.88 -10.99
C PRO A 251 -17.99 20.15 -9.84
N LEU A 252 -18.80 19.12 -10.14
CA LEU A 252 -19.49 18.28 -9.14
C LEU A 252 -18.60 17.16 -8.57
N LEU A 253 -17.49 16.86 -9.22
CA LEU A 253 -16.59 15.76 -8.85
C LEU A 253 -15.96 15.92 -7.44
N PRO A 254 -15.56 17.13 -6.99
CA PRO A 254 -15.11 17.35 -5.61
C PRO A 254 -16.17 17.02 -4.55
N VAL A 255 -17.44 17.32 -4.80
CA VAL A 255 -18.54 17.04 -3.85
C VAL A 255 -18.69 15.52 -3.66
N ILE A 256 -18.66 14.76 -4.74
CA ILE A 256 -18.70 13.30 -4.71
C ILE A 256 -17.48 12.75 -3.96
N GLN A 257 -16.32 13.38 -4.12
CA GLN A 257 -15.12 12.96 -3.39
C GLN A 257 -15.20 13.20 -1.89
N ILE A 258 -15.81 14.31 -1.45
CA ILE A 258 -16.05 14.54 -0.02
C ILE A 258 -16.96 13.44 0.54
N ILE A 259 -18.05 13.12 -0.15
CA ILE A 259 -18.98 12.03 0.25
C ILE A 259 -18.25 10.68 0.27
N LYS A 260 -17.47 10.37 -0.77
CA LYS A 260 -16.65 9.15 -0.88
C LYS A 260 -15.67 9.03 0.27
N PHE A 261 -14.89 10.07 0.58
CA PHE A 261 -13.94 10.04 1.70
C PHE A 261 -14.63 9.94 3.06
N PHE A 262 -15.79 10.58 3.22
CA PHE A 262 -16.59 10.43 4.44
C PHE A 262 -17.01 8.97 4.62
N ILE A 263 -17.59 8.32 3.60
CA ILE A 263 -18.00 6.92 3.67
C ILE A 263 -16.80 6.00 3.93
N LEU A 264 -15.70 6.17 3.19
CA LEU A 264 -14.47 5.38 3.36
C LEU A 264 -13.89 5.52 4.78
N PHE A 265 -13.96 6.71 5.37
CA PHE A 265 -13.50 6.95 6.74
C PHE A 265 -14.33 6.14 7.75
N TYR A 266 -15.66 6.18 7.67
CA TYR A 266 -16.51 5.43 8.59
C TYR A 266 -16.33 3.92 8.44
N LEU A 267 -16.17 3.43 7.22
CA LEU A 267 -15.97 1.99 7.00
C LEU A 267 -14.64 1.52 7.53
N LYS A 268 -13.54 2.24 7.23
CA LYS A 268 -12.24 1.90 7.82
C LYS A 268 -12.23 2.02 9.34
N LYS A 269 -12.97 2.99 9.90
CA LYS A 269 -13.16 3.08 11.35
C LYS A 269 -13.87 1.85 11.91
N VAL A 270 -14.93 1.36 11.26
CA VAL A 270 -15.65 0.16 11.67
C VAL A 270 -14.75 -1.08 11.55
N THR A 271 -14.09 -1.28 10.42
CA THR A 271 -13.18 -2.42 10.21
C THR A 271 -12.04 -2.44 11.24
N CYS A 272 -11.44 -1.27 11.51
CA CYS A 272 -10.39 -1.14 12.52
C CYS A 272 -10.92 -1.39 13.96
N SER A 273 -12.12 -0.92 14.27
CA SER A 273 -12.75 -1.13 15.59
C SER A 273 -13.08 -2.61 15.83
N VAL A 274 -13.62 -3.29 14.81
CA VAL A 274 -13.88 -4.74 14.84
C VAL A 274 -12.56 -5.50 15.04
N TRP A 275 -11.50 -5.11 14.32
CA TRP A 275 -10.17 -5.68 14.47
C TRP A 275 -9.61 -5.48 15.89
N PHE A 276 -9.70 -4.27 16.43
CA PHE A 276 -9.23 -3.96 17.79
C PHE A 276 -10.00 -4.74 18.86
N PHE A 277 -11.33 -4.88 18.72
CA PHE A 277 -12.14 -5.68 19.62
C PHE A 277 -11.76 -7.16 19.56
N TYR A 278 -11.52 -7.69 18.37
CA TYR A 278 -11.09 -9.08 18.18
C TYR A 278 -9.69 -9.35 18.74
N LEU A 279 -8.74 -8.43 18.50
CA LEU A 279 -7.39 -8.50 19.05
C LEU A 279 -7.42 -8.49 20.58
N LYS A 280 -8.27 -7.65 21.19
CA LYS A 280 -8.49 -7.62 22.64
C LYS A 280 -9.06 -8.94 23.14
N LYS A 281 -9.99 -9.56 22.43
CA LYS A 281 -10.57 -10.87 22.78
C LYS A 281 -9.53 -12.00 22.69
N VAL A 282 -8.74 -12.05 21.62
CA VAL A 282 -7.68 -13.06 21.43
C VAL A 282 -6.56 -12.89 22.43
N THR A 283 -6.05 -11.67 22.63
CA THR A 283 -5.02 -11.40 23.66
C THR A 283 -5.52 -11.72 25.06
N CYS A 284 -6.79 -11.39 25.39
CA CYS A 284 -7.36 -11.74 26.69
C CYS A 284 -7.50 -13.26 26.85
N SER A 285 -7.92 -14.00 25.82
CA SER A 285 -7.96 -15.47 25.85
C SER A 285 -6.58 -16.11 25.95
N VAL A 286 -5.57 -15.60 25.24
CA VAL A 286 -4.18 -16.10 25.33
C VAL A 286 -3.58 -15.80 26.70
N TRP A 287 -3.83 -14.61 27.24
CA TRP A 287 -3.38 -14.23 28.59
C TRP A 287 -4.06 -15.06 29.68
N PHE A 288 -5.36 -15.37 29.51
CA PHE A 288 -6.10 -16.26 30.39
C PHE A 288 -5.57 -17.69 30.33
N PHE A 289 -5.19 -18.19 29.14
CA PHE A 289 -4.55 -19.49 28.98
C PHE A 289 -3.15 -19.53 29.61
N TYR A 290 -2.38 -18.45 29.48
CA TYR A 290 -1.04 -18.34 30.09
C TYR A 290 -1.12 -18.25 31.62
N LEU A 291 -2.08 -17.47 32.17
CA LEU A 291 -2.31 -17.42 33.61
C LEU A 291 -2.72 -18.77 34.17
N LYS A 292 -3.64 -19.48 33.49
CA LYS A 292 -4.10 -20.81 33.93
C LYS A 292 -2.99 -21.85 33.94
N LYS A 293 -1.98 -21.70 33.07
CA LYS A 293 -0.78 -22.56 33.02
C LYS A 293 0.23 -22.25 34.13
N VAL A 294 0.30 -21.00 34.58
CA VAL A 294 1.18 -20.55 35.66
C VAL A 294 0.57 -20.81 37.05
N THR A 295 -0.75 -20.85 37.18
CA THR A 295 -1.43 -21.15 38.46
C THR A 295 -1.65 -22.64 38.74
N CYS A 296 -1.34 -23.53 37.79
CA CYS A 296 -1.46 -24.99 37.93
C CYS A 296 -0.10 -25.72 37.96
N SER A 297 1.00 -25.00 38.20
CA SER A 297 2.33 -25.55 38.50
C SER A 297 2.78 -25.09 39.87
#